data_AF-A0A0G1YWT5-F1
#
_entry.id   AF-A0A0G1YWT5-F1
#
_cell.length_a   1.000
_cell.length_b   1.000
_cell.length_c   1.000
_cell.angle_alpha   90.00
_cell.angle_beta   90.00
_cell.angle_gamma   90.00
#
_symmetry.space_group_name_H-M   'P 1'
#
loop_
_entity.id
_entity.type
_entity.pdbx_description
1 polymer ?
#
loop_
_entity_poly.entity_id
_entity_poly.type
_entity_poly.pdbx_seq_one_letter_code
_entity_poly.pdbx_strand_id
1 'polypeptide(L)'
;MTGRLKTSREALKDHARQLLEKIETIRRQNETLDAGKRALTNALEDVEAESENARKFQEAVEAAAEHVFFTDPDGVILYANKATESITGYSRAEMLGKRPSLWGKQMSREFYQTLWKTIKEDKRTFHAEITNRRKNGQEYFADLLITPVLDEKGNLKFFVGVERDITKEKAIDRAKTEFVSLASHQLRTPLSAMNWYNEMLMGGDLGALSAKQKEYLAEIYRGSKRMGELVDALLSVSRIELGTFALEAQEVDLCDIGKDVLRDLDQEIQAKKLSISCPGIENPMRFALDPRLARIILQNLLSNAVKYTPQGGRVSLEMRMENGTLAITVSDTGIGIPKEQQGHMYEKFFRGDNVRATDTTGTGLGLYIVKSLLDTAGGTIRFESEEGKGSVFTVTVPKQRPGNAGSSSS
;
A
#
# COMPACT_ATOMS: atom_id res chain seq x y z
N MET A 1 75.95 -1.54 -86.62
CA MET A 1 74.86 -0.67 -86.11
C MET A 1 73.85 -1.40 -85.21
N THR A 2 73.98 -2.72 -85.02
CA THR A 2 73.00 -3.61 -84.36
C THR A 2 73.19 -3.81 -82.84
N GLY A 3 74.36 -3.49 -82.27
CA GLY A 3 74.67 -3.68 -80.84
C GLY A 3 74.05 -2.62 -79.90
N ARG A 4 74.22 -1.32 -80.19
CA ARG A 4 73.71 -0.21 -79.34
C ARG A 4 72.18 -0.16 -79.26
N LEU A 5 71.49 -0.52 -80.34
CA LEU A 5 70.02 -0.61 -80.37
C LEU A 5 69.49 -1.77 -79.51
N LYS A 6 70.27 -2.85 -79.34
CA LYS A 6 69.88 -4.01 -78.53
C LYS A 6 69.98 -3.68 -77.04
N THR A 7 71.07 -3.03 -76.62
CA THR A 7 71.30 -2.58 -75.24
C THR A 7 70.29 -1.51 -74.79
N SER A 8 69.97 -0.56 -75.67
CA SER A 8 68.95 0.46 -75.39
C SER A 8 67.53 -0.15 -75.27
N ARG A 9 67.23 -1.17 -76.08
CA ARG A 9 65.95 -1.91 -76.01
C ARG A 9 65.83 -2.78 -74.75
N GLU A 10 66.92 -3.33 -74.24
CA GLU A 10 66.95 -4.06 -72.97
C GLU A 10 66.76 -3.12 -71.77
N ALA A 11 67.46 -1.98 -71.74
CA ALA A 11 67.28 -0.97 -70.69
C ALA A 11 65.84 -0.41 -70.64
N LEU A 12 65.21 -0.19 -71.80
CA LEU A 12 63.80 0.23 -71.90
C LEU A 12 62.84 -0.85 -71.38
N LYS A 13 63.13 -2.13 -71.60
CA LYS A 13 62.32 -3.24 -71.06
C LYS A 13 62.43 -3.36 -69.56
N ASP A 14 63.63 -3.21 -69.00
CA ASP A 14 63.84 -3.24 -67.56
C ASP A 14 63.16 -2.04 -66.87
N HIS A 15 63.22 -0.85 -67.48
CA HIS A 15 62.51 0.32 -66.95
C HIS A 15 60.99 0.15 -67.03
N ALA A 16 60.47 -0.42 -68.12
CA ALA A 16 59.05 -0.75 -68.24
C ALA A 16 58.61 -1.79 -67.20
N ARG A 17 59.44 -2.81 -66.91
CA ARG A 17 59.18 -3.80 -65.86
C ARG A 17 59.14 -3.14 -64.47
N GLN A 18 60.11 -2.28 -64.15
CA GLN A 18 60.12 -1.52 -62.90
C GLN A 18 58.90 -0.60 -62.74
N LEU A 19 58.45 0.03 -63.83
CA LEU A 19 57.24 0.86 -63.83
C LEU A 19 55.97 0.02 -63.59
N LEU A 20 55.87 -1.15 -64.22
CA LEU A 20 54.75 -2.07 -64.00
C LEU A 20 54.70 -2.58 -62.56
N GLU A 21 55.84 -2.94 -61.97
CA GLU A 21 55.93 -3.34 -60.55
C GLU A 21 55.52 -2.20 -59.61
N LYS A 22 55.94 -0.96 -59.90
CA LYS A 22 55.51 0.23 -59.13
C LYS A 22 54.01 0.49 -59.25
N ILE A 23 53.44 0.39 -60.45
CA ILE A 23 52.00 0.55 -60.68
C ILE A 23 51.21 -0.51 -59.91
N GLU A 24 51.67 -1.77 -59.94
CA GLU A 24 51.02 -2.85 -59.20
C GLU A 24 51.12 -2.65 -57.68
N THR A 25 52.25 -2.14 -57.19
CA THR A 25 52.44 -1.79 -55.78
C THR A 25 51.50 -0.67 -55.35
N ILE A 26 51.40 0.41 -56.12
CA ILE A 26 50.48 1.54 -55.85
C ILE A 26 49.03 1.05 -55.88
N ARG A 27 48.68 0.16 -56.81
CA ARG A 27 47.33 -0.41 -56.89
C ARG A 27 46.98 -1.20 -55.64
N ARG A 28 47.88 -2.06 -55.16
CA ARG A 28 47.69 -2.81 -53.89
C ARG A 28 47.59 -1.86 -52.69
N GLN A 29 48.40 -0.80 -52.66
CA GLN A 29 48.32 0.23 -51.62
C GLN A 29 46.98 0.97 -51.64
N ASN A 30 46.47 1.34 -52.81
CA ASN A 30 45.16 1.99 -52.95
C ASN A 30 44.01 1.06 -52.53
N GLU A 31 44.04 -0.22 -52.93
CA GLU A 31 43.02 -1.20 -52.52
C GLU A 31 43.03 -1.40 -50.99
N THR A 32 44.21 -1.41 -50.36
CA THR A 32 44.36 -1.48 -48.90
C THR A 32 43.84 -0.19 -48.23
N LEU A 33 44.13 0.97 -48.82
CA LEU A 33 43.67 2.27 -48.32
C LEU A 33 42.14 2.37 -48.39
N ASP A 34 41.53 1.91 -49.48
CA ASP A 34 40.07 1.90 -49.66
C ASP A 34 39.38 0.91 -48.72
N ALA A 35 40.01 -0.23 -48.43
CA ALA A 35 39.53 -1.15 -47.41
C ALA A 35 39.63 -0.52 -46.01
N GLY A 36 40.75 0.12 -45.67
CA GLY A 36 40.94 0.82 -44.40
C GLY A 36 39.98 1.99 -44.21
N LYS A 37 39.73 2.77 -45.27
CA LYS A 37 38.75 3.88 -45.26
C LYS A 37 37.34 3.38 -44.97
N ARG A 38 36.91 2.29 -45.62
CA ARG A 38 35.60 1.68 -45.35
C ARG A 38 35.48 1.17 -43.92
N ALA A 39 36.51 0.49 -43.41
CA ALA A 39 36.51 0.03 -42.02
C ALA A 39 36.42 1.20 -41.02
N LEU A 40 37.13 2.30 -41.29
CA LEU A 40 37.07 3.51 -40.47
C LEU A 40 35.69 4.18 -40.52
N THR A 41 35.06 4.26 -41.70
CA THR A 41 33.71 4.81 -41.84
C THR A 41 32.70 4.01 -41.03
N ASN A 42 32.71 2.68 -41.14
CA ASN A 42 31.80 1.83 -40.36
C ASN A 42 32.04 2.00 -38.84
N ALA A 43 33.30 2.03 -38.40
CA ALA A 43 33.62 2.25 -36.99
C ALA A 43 33.18 3.63 -36.49
N LEU A 44 33.22 4.66 -37.36
CA LEU A 44 32.73 6.00 -37.04
C LEU A 44 31.21 6.00 -36.89
N GLU A 45 30.49 5.35 -37.81
CA GLU A 45 29.04 5.19 -37.74
C GLU A 45 28.60 4.44 -36.47
N ASP A 46 29.31 3.38 -36.09
CA ASP A 46 29.04 2.62 -34.86
C ASP A 46 29.24 3.47 -33.60
N VAL A 47 30.33 4.25 -33.53
CA VAL A 47 30.61 5.16 -32.41
C VAL A 47 29.59 6.30 -32.34
N GLU A 48 29.18 6.85 -33.49
CA GLU A 48 28.12 7.88 -33.54
C GLU A 48 26.79 7.33 -33.04
N ALA A 49 26.40 6.13 -33.46
CA ALA A 49 25.18 5.47 -33.00
C ALA A 49 25.20 5.18 -31.49
N GLU A 50 26.33 4.70 -30.96
CA GLU A 50 26.51 4.46 -29.52
C GLU A 50 26.47 5.77 -28.73
N SER A 51 27.10 6.83 -29.23
CA SER A 51 27.08 8.16 -28.63
C SER A 51 25.67 8.76 -28.61
N GLU A 52 24.91 8.60 -29.70
CA GLU A 52 23.53 9.08 -29.78
C GLU A 52 22.61 8.34 -28.79
N ASN A 53 22.77 7.01 -28.67
CA ASN A 53 22.04 6.22 -27.69
C ASN A 53 22.38 6.64 -26.26
N ALA A 54 23.67 6.80 -25.94
CA ALA A 54 24.11 7.27 -24.62
C ALA A 54 23.51 8.63 -24.28
N ARG A 55 23.46 9.55 -25.26
CA ARG A 55 22.83 10.87 -25.11
C ARG A 55 21.33 10.76 -24.84
N LYS A 56 20.61 9.92 -25.58
CA LYS A 56 19.17 9.66 -25.34
C LYS A 56 18.88 9.15 -23.93
N PHE A 57 19.68 8.20 -23.44
CA PHE A 57 19.55 7.71 -22.07
C PHE A 57 19.84 8.81 -21.04
N GLN A 58 20.89 9.59 -21.25
CA GLN A 58 21.22 10.71 -20.37
C GLN A 58 20.09 11.75 -20.33
N GLU A 59 19.56 12.14 -21.48
CA GLU A 59 18.43 13.09 -21.58
C GLU A 59 17.18 12.55 -20.88
N ALA A 60 16.89 11.25 -21.01
CA ALA A 60 15.76 10.60 -20.33
C ALA A 60 15.90 10.61 -18.80
N VAL A 61 17.08 10.27 -18.27
CA VAL A 61 17.36 10.31 -16.83
C VAL A 61 17.35 11.74 -16.30
N GLU A 62 17.86 12.69 -17.09
CA GLU A 62 17.87 14.11 -16.73
C GLU A 62 16.47 14.72 -16.68
N ALA A 63 15.57 14.27 -17.56
CA ALA A 63 14.17 14.72 -17.64
C ALA A 63 13.23 14.00 -16.64
N ALA A 64 13.70 12.91 -16.01
CA ALA A 64 12.91 12.18 -15.02
C ALA A 64 12.51 13.12 -13.87
N ALA A 65 11.24 13.04 -13.45
CA ALA A 65 10.72 13.85 -12.36
C ALA A 65 11.20 13.39 -10.97
N GLU A 66 11.63 12.13 -10.88
CA GLU A 66 12.13 11.52 -9.65
C GLU A 66 13.62 11.78 -9.48
N HIS A 67 14.05 11.73 -8.22
CA HIS A 67 15.44 11.93 -7.82
C HIS A 67 16.24 10.69 -8.22
N VAL A 68 17.12 10.82 -9.23
CA VAL A 68 17.97 9.72 -9.71
C VAL A 68 19.44 10.09 -9.54
N PHE A 69 20.19 9.23 -8.85
CA PHE A 69 21.62 9.40 -8.66
C PHE A 69 22.37 8.07 -8.74
N PHE A 70 23.65 8.13 -9.08
CA PHE A 70 24.54 6.98 -9.13
C PHE A 70 25.68 7.17 -8.13
N THR A 71 26.08 6.09 -7.45
CA THR A 71 27.27 6.11 -6.59
C THR A 71 28.24 5.01 -6.95
N ASP A 72 29.53 5.21 -6.70
CA ASP A 72 30.51 4.13 -6.71
C ASP A 72 30.23 3.09 -5.58
N PRO A 73 30.97 1.98 -5.53
CA PRO A 73 30.82 0.96 -4.48
C PRO A 73 31.06 1.49 -3.04
N ASP A 74 31.74 2.62 -2.88
CA ASP A 74 32.02 3.29 -1.60
C ASP A 74 30.95 4.34 -1.23
N GLY A 75 29.91 4.48 -2.05
CA GLY A 75 28.79 5.37 -1.84
C GLY A 75 29.06 6.82 -2.25
N VAL A 76 30.11 7.07 -3.04
CA VAL A 76 30.44 8.40 -3.55
C VAL A 76 29.63 8.69 -4.81
N ILE A 77 28.94 9.83 -4.85
CA ILE A 77 28.06 10.24 -5.93
C ILE A 77 28.88 10.55 -7.18
N LEU A 78 28.56 9.82 -8.26
CA LEU A 78 29.14 9.95 -9.59
C LEU A 78 28.24 10.78 -10.52
N TYR A 79 26.93 10.78 -10.26
CA TYR A 79 25.93 11.48 -11.06
C TYR A 79 24.68 11.73 -10.23
N ALA A 80 23.98 12.83 -10.53
CA ALA A 80 22.68 13.16 -9.97
C ALA A 80 21.90 13.99 -11.01
N ASN A 81 20.65 13.64 -11.28
CA ASN A 81 19.81 14.32 -12.27
C ASN A 81 19.27 15.68 -11.76
N LYS A 82 18.63 16.45 -12.65
CA LYS A 82 18.07 17.78 -12.31
C LYS A 82 16.99 17.74 -11.22
N ALA A 83 16.19 16.68 -11.18
CA ALA A 83 15.20 16.49 -10.12
C ALA A 83 15.87 16.36 -8.75
N THR A 84 17.03 15.68 -8.69
CA THR A 84 17.82 15.57 -7.46
C THR A 84 18.24 16.93 -6.93
N GLU A 85 18.72 17.83 -7.79
CA GLU A 85 19.06 19.20 -7.41
C GLU A 85 17.84 19.98 -6.93
N SER A 86 16.73 19.87 -7.66
CA SER A 86 15.49 20.60 -7.39
C SER A 86 14.84 20.19 -6.06
N ILE A 87 14.85 18.89 -5.74
CA ILE A 87 14.27 18.32 -4.52
C ILE A 87 15.19 18.58 -3.33
N THR A 88 16.46 18.21 -3.42
CA THR A 88 17.37 18.33 -2.26
C THR A 88 17.82 19.77 -2.00
N GLY A 89 17.82 20.63 -3.02
CA GLY A 89 18.33 21.99 -2.98
C GLY A 89 19.86 22.09 -3.07
N TYR A 90 20.58 20.97 -3.19
CA TYR A 90 22.02 20.97 -3.46
C TYR A 90 22.26 21.04 -4.97
N SER A 91 23.29 21.76 -5.40
CA SER A 91 23.71 21.70 -6.80
C SER A 91 24.49 20.42 -7.08
N ARG A 92 24.50 19.98 -8.34
CA ARG A 92 25.28 18.81 -8.80
C ARG A 92 26.76 18.96 -8.43
N ALA A 93 27.31 20.16 -8.56
CA ALA A 93 28.70 20.45 -8.18
C ALA A 93 28.99 20.21 -6.68
N GLU A 94 28.00 20.41 -5.81
CA GLU A 94 28.12 20.13 -4.37
C GLU A 94 27.95 18.64 -4.06
N MET A 95 27.19 17.91 -4.89
CA MET A 95 26.90 16.48 -4.72
C MET A 95 28.04 15.59 -5.20
N LEU A 96 28.61 15.89 -6.37
CA LEU A 96 29.63 15.06 -7.00
C LEU A 96 30.85 14.89 -6.09
N GLY A 97 31.31 13.64 -5.93
CA GLY A 97 32.42 13.32 -5.03
C GLY A 97 32.06 13.33 -3.53
N LYS A 98 30.79 13.54 -3.18
CA LYS A 98 30.26 13.42 -1.80
C LYS A 98 29.41 12.16 -1.66
N ARG A 99 28.94 11.89 -0.45
CA ARG A 99 28.01 10.78 -0.16
C ARG A 99 26.57 11.32 -0.02
N PRO A 100 25.53 10.51 -0.30
CA PRO A 100 24.12 10.88 -0.08
C PRO A 100 23.77 11.30 1.36
N SER A 101 24.66 11.07 2.33
CA SER A 101 24.58 11.65 3.67
C SER A 101 24.54 13.18 3.71
N LEU A 102 24.78 13.85 2.57
CA LEU A 102 24.58 15.28 2.39
C LEU A 102 23.11 15.70 2.68
N TRP A 103 22.14 14.90 2.23
CA TRP A 103 20.71 15.09 2.53
C TRP A 103 20.11 13.97 3.39
N GLY A 104 20.81 12.84 3.56
CA GLY A 104 20.35 11.71 4.36
C GLY A 104 20.75 11.74 5.85
N LYS A 105 20.90 10.55 6.44
CA LYS A 105 21.35 10.29 7.83
C LYS A 105 20.33 10.59 8.94
N GLN A 106 19.04 10.59 8.64
CA GLN A 106 18.00 10.76 9.67
C GLN A 106 17.46 9.43 10.22
N MET A 107 17.80 8.30 9.59
CA MET A 107 17.34 6.97 10.00
C MET A 107 18.22 6.36 11.11
N SER A 108 17.72 5.31 11.77
CA SER A 108 18.43 4.59 12.84
C SER A 108 19.69 3.88 12.34
N ARG A 109 20.57 3.49 13.29
CA ARG A 109 21.80 2.77 12.95
C ARG A 109 21.50 1.39 12.36
N GLU A 110 20.51 0.71 12.92
CA GLU A 110 20.02 -0.61 12.53
C GLU A 110 19.47 -0.59 11.10
N PHE A 111 18.78 0.49 10.73
CA PHE A 111 18.33 0.72 9.36
C PHE A 111 19.50 0.74 8.38
N TYR A 112 20.52 1.57 8.65
CA TYR A 112 21.69 1.66 7.75
C TYR A 112 22.49 0.35 7.70
N GLN A 113 22.60 -0.40 8.80
CA GLN A 113 23.22 -1.73 8.78
C GLN A 113 22.47 -2.68 7.82
N THR A 114 21.14 -2.69 7.90
CA THR A 114 20.29 -3.51 7.03
C THR A 114 20.41 -3.09 5.57
N LEU A 115 20.40 -1.79 5.29
CA LEU A 115 20.60 -1.22 3.97
C LEU A 115 21.94 -1.68 3.38
N TRP A 116 23.06 -1.48 4.09
CA TRP A 116 24.39 -1.82 3.60
C TRP A 116 24.55 -3.32 3.36
N LYS A 117 24.07 -4.16 4.29
CA LYS A 117 24.06 -5.61 4.11
C LYS A 117 23.31 -6.01 2.84
N THR A 118 22.10 -5.48 2.65
CA THR A 118 21.24 -5.84 1.51
C THR A 118 21.89 -5.49 0.17
N ILE A 119 22.44 -4.28 0.03
CA ILE A 119 22.95 -3.82 -1.26
C ILE A 119 24.40 -4.28 -1.53
N LYS A 120 25.24 -4.47 -0.50
CA LYS A 120 26.64 -4.88 -0.66
C LYS A 120 26.88 -6.38 -0.56
N GLU A 121 26.32 -7.02 0.46
CA GLU A 121 26.56 -8.45 0.74
C GLU A 121 25.59 -9.32 -0.04
N ASP A 122 24.29 -9.06 0.11
CA ASP A 122 23.25 -9.85 -0.56
C ASP A 122 23.13 -9.49 -2.05
N LYS A 123 23.66 -8.33 -2.46
CA LYS A 123 23.57 -7.77 -3.82
C LYS A 123 22.13 -7.71 -4.34
N ARG A 124 21.20 -7.33 -3.48
CA ARG A 124 19.77 -7.18 -3.80
C ARG A 124 19.33 -5.72 -3.75
N THR A 125 18.25 -5.41 -4.45
CA THR A 125 17.57 -4.12 -4.34
C THR A 125 17.03 -3.94 -2.93
N PHE A 126 17.32 -2.77 -2.35
CA PHE A 126 16.77 -2.32 -1.08
C PHE A 126 15.67 -1.30 -1.34
N HIS A 127 14.55 -1.42 -0.63
CA HIS A 127 13.39 -0.53 -0.73
C HIS A 127 12.95 -0.12 0.67
N ALA A 128 12.79 1.17 0.90
CA ALA A 128 12.24 1.70 2.15
C ALA A 128 11.76 3.14 2.02
N GLU A 129 10.80 3.53 2.84
CA GLU A 129 10.54 4.94 3.11
C GLU A 129 11.60 5.49 4.09
N ILE A 130 12.06 6.71 3.83
CA ILE A 130 13.08 7.38 4.64
C ILE A 130 12.70 8.84 4.91
N THR A 131 13.31 9.39 5.95
CA THR A 131 13.30 10.84 6.20
C THR A 131 14.64 11.42 5.78
N ASN A 132 14.58 12.47 4.97
CA ASN A 132 15.74 13.21 4.49
C ASN A 132 15.57 14.71 4.84
N ARG A 133 16.66 15.46 4.68
CA ARG A 133 16.69 16.90 4.94
C ARG A 133 17.28 17.64 3.75
N ARG A 134 16.52 18.61 3.23
CA ARG A 134 16.96 19.50 2.15
C ARG A 134 18.05 20.45 2.65
N LYS A 135 18.76 21.10 1.74
CA LYS A 135 19.81 22.09 2.05
C LYS A 135 19.31 23.25 2.91
N ASN A 136 18.05 23.65 2.76
CA ASN A 136 17.42 24.71 3.57
C ASN A 136 17.02 24.25 4.99
N GLY A 137 17.27 22.99 5.35
CA GLY A 137 16.93 22.40 6.64
C GLY A 137 15.53 21.78 6.72
N GLN A 138 14.70 21.92 5.69
CA GLN A 138 13.36 21.31 5.65
C GLN A 138 13.47 19.79 5.54
N GLU A 139 12.76 19.08 6.41
CA GLU A 139 12.62 17.63 6.30
C GLU A 139 11.61 17.26 5.22
N TYR A 140 11.87 16.13 4.56
CA TYR A 140 10.98 15.56 3.56
C TYR A 140 11.01 14.04 3.65
N PHE A 141 9.89 13.42 3.28
CA PHE A 141 9.75 11.97 3.23
C PHE A 141 10.04 11.50 1.81
N ALA A 142 10.83 10.45 1.68
CA ALA A 142 11.16 9.86 0.40
C ALA A 142 10.89 8.36 0.39
N ASP A 143 10.32 7.86 -0.71
CA ASP A 143 10.31 6.44 -1.02
C ASP A 143 11.60 6.11 -1.80
N LEU A 144 12.51 5.35 -1.18
CA LEU A 144 13.87 5.10 -1.65
C LEU A 144 14.01 3.67 -2.20
N LEU A 145 14.50 3.55 -3.43
CA LEU A 145 15.02 2.31 -3.99
C LEU A 145 16.52 2.42 -4.27
N ILE A 146 17.31 1.46 -3.80
CA ILE A 146 18.73 1.33 -4.13
C ILE A 146 18.98 -0.01 -4.79
N THR A 147 19.44 0.01 -6.05
CA THR A 147 19.75 -1.18 -6.82
C THR A 147 21.25 -1.29 -7.07
N PRO A 148 21.92 -2.39 -6.67
CA PRO A 148 23.31 -2.65 -7.03
C PRO A 148 23.40 -3.07 -8.51
N VAL A 149 24.30 -2.44 -9.25
CA VAL A 149 24.64 -2.82 -10.62
C VAL A 149 25.94 -3.60 -10.60
N LEU A 150 25.92 -4.81 -11.16
CA LEU A 150 27.04 -5.74 -11.16
C LEU A 150 27.74 -5.75 -12.53
N ASP A 151 29.03 -6.07 -12.54
CA ASP A 151 29.77 -6.40 -13.76
C ASP A 151 29.47 -7.84 -14.24
N GLU A 152 30.01 -8.22 -15.40
CA GLU A 152 29.86 -9.57 -15.98
C GLU A 152 30.40 -10.69 -15.07
N LYS A 153 31.28 -10.36 -14.12
CA LYS A 153 31.87 -11.28 -13.14
C LYS A 153 31.09 -11.32 -11.82
N GLY A 154 30.00 -10.56 -11.71
CA GLY A 154 29.17 -10.46 -10.52
C GLY A 154 29.75 -9.55 -9.42
N ASN A 155 30.78 -8.75 -9.70
CA ASN A 155 31.30 -7.76 -8.76
C ASN A 155 30.45 -6.49 -8.80
N LEU A 156 30.35 -5.82 -7.66
CA LEU A 156 29.63 -4.56 -7.55
C LEU A 156 30.35 -3.46 -8.34
N LYS A 157 29.68 -2.89 -9.35
CA LYS A 157 30.20 -1.83 -10.20
C LYS A 157 29.82 -0.43 -9.69
N PHE A 158 28.53 -0.23 -9.39
CA PHE A 158 27.98 1.01 -8.84
C PHE A 158 26.58 0.76 -8.26
N PHE A 159 26.01 1.74 -7.58
CA PHE A 159 24.61 1.73 -7.16
C PHE A 159 23.79 2.75 -7.92
N VAL A 160 22.53 2.40 -8.17
CA VAL A 160 21.50 3.33 -8.65
C VAL A 160 20.54 3.60 -7.50
N GLY A 161 20.46 4.86 -7.09
CA GLY A 161 19.45 5.34 -6.14
C GLY A 161 18.34 6.08 -6.87
N VAL A 162 17.10 5.67 -6.63
CA VAL A 162 15.90 6.39 -7.05
C VAL A 162 15.12 6.77 -5.80
N GLU A 163 14.78 8.05 -5.67
CA GLU A 163 13.96 8.55 -4.58
C GLU A 163 12.74 9.29 -5.14
N ARG A 164 11.57 9.01 -4.58
CA ARG A 164 10.36 9.78 -4.83
C ARG A 164 10.00 10.58 -3.58
N ASP A 165 9.89 11.90 -3.73
CA ASP A 165 9.41 12.77 -2.65
C ASP A 165 7.91 12.53 -2.43
N ILE A 166 7.58 11.92 -1.29
CA ILE A 166 6.21 11.57 -0.88
C ILE A 166 5.67 12.50 0.21
N THR A 167 6.32 13.66 0.42
CA THR A 167 5.98 14.58 1.51
C THR A 167 4.56 15.14 1.35
N LYS A 168 4.17 15.48 0.11
CA LYS A 168 2.85 16.03 -0.17
C LYS A 168 1.75 14.98 0.05
N GLU A 169 1.98 13.77 -0.41
CA GLU A 169 1.12 12.61 -0.21
C GLU A 169 0.92 12.35 1.29
N LYS A 170 2.01 12.25 2.05
CA LYS A 170 1.93 12.09 3.52
C LYS A 170 1.25 13.26 4.22
N ALA A 171 1.46 14.50 3.77
CA ALA A 171 0.79 15.66 4.34
C ALA A 171 -0.73 15.65 4.07
N ILE A 172 -1.15 15.26 2.87
CA ILE A 172 -2.56 15.09 2.52
C ILE A 172 -3.21 14.00 3.38
N ASP A 173 -2.55 12.86 3.55
CA ASP A 173 -3.10 11.77 4.34
C ASP A 173 -3.16 12.09 5.84
N ARG A 174 -2.17 12.80 6.38
CA ARG A 174 -2.23 13.36 7.73
C ARG A 174 -3.38 14.36 7.88
N ALA A 175 -3.54 15.29 6.94
CA ALA A 175 -4.61 16.28 6.98
C ALA A 175 -6.00 15.63 6.91
N LYS A 176 -6.18 14.58 6.09
CA LYS A 176 -7.41 13.78 6.07
C LYS A 176 -7.68 13.14 7.44
N THR A 177 -6.65 12.54 8.05
CA THR A 177 -6.75 11.89 9.37
C THR A 177 -7.18 12.90 10.44
N GLU A 178 -6.51 14.05 10.49
CA GLU A 178 -6.78 15.11 11.46
C GLU A 178 -8.17 15.70 11.26
N PHE A 179 -8.59 15.95 10.01
CA PHE A 179 -9.92 16.45 9.69
C PHE A 179 -11.01 15.49 10.17
N VAL A 180 -10.89 14.20 9.87
CA VAL A 180 -11.89 13.19 10.28
C VAL A 180 -11.94 13.06 11.80
N SER A 181 -10.78 13.09 12.47
CA SER A 181 -10.71 13.05 13.94
C SER A 181 -11.38 14.27 14.59
N LEU A 182 -11.04 15.48 14.10
CA LEU A 182 -11.60 16.73 14.59
C LEU A 182 -13.11 16.81 14.34
N ALA A 183 -13.56 16.53 13.12
CA ALA A 183 -14.97 16.55 12.76
C ALA A 183 -15.77 15.64 13.67
N SER A 184 -15.26 14.45 13.97
CA SER A 184 -15.96 13.49 14.81
C SER A 184 -16.03 13.91 16.27
N HIS A 185 -14.98 14.53 16.81
CA HIS A 185 -15.04 15.13 18.14
C HIS A 185 -16.10 16.26 18.17
N GLN A 186 -16.08 17.16 17.18
CA GLN A 186 -17.02 18.27 17.09
C GLN A 186 -18.47 17.82 16.84
N LEU A 187 -18.70 16.65 16.26
CA LEU A 187 -20.02 16.04 16.13
C LEU A 187 -20.46 15.31 17.42
N ARG A 188 -19.52 14.69 18.15
CA ARG A 188 -19.85 13.96 19.39
C ARG A 188 -20.33 14.90 20.50
N THR A 189 -19.70 16.06 20.67
CA THR A 189 -20.08 17.02 21.72
C THR A 189 -21.56 17.48 21.66
N PRO A 190 -22.09 17.98 20.53
CA PRO A 190 -23.50 18.38 20.46
C PRO A 190 -24.46 17.18 20.59
N LEU A 191 -24.08 15.99 20.10
CA LEU A 191 -24.89 14.78 20.27
C LEU A 191 -24.99 14.36 21.73
N SER A 192 -23.88 14.41 22.49
CA SER A 192 -23.89 14.13 23.93
C SER A 192 -24.76 15.13 24.69
N ALA A 193 -24.69 16.42 24.34
CA ALA A 193 -25.55 17.44 24.94
C ALA A 193 -27.04 17.21 24.62
N MET A 194 -27.38 16.87 23.37
CA MET A 194 -28.74 16.51 22.97
C MET A 194 -29.25 15.30 23.75
N ASN A 195 -28.44 14.26 23.93
CA ASN A 195 -28.82 13.08 24.71
C ASN A 195 -29.03 13.43 26.19
N TRP A 196 -28.17 14.25 26.78
CA TRP A 196 -28.31 14.69 28.17
C TRP A 196 -29.58 15.50 28.41
N TYR A 197 -29.88 16.48 27.55
CA TYR A 197 -31.14 17.24 27.66
C TYR A 197 -32.36 16.34 27.49
N ASN A 198 -32.27 15.34 26.63
CA ASN A 198 -33.34 14.40 26.40
C ASN A 198 -33.57 13.47 27.61
N GLU A 199 -32.49 12.96 28.21
CA GLU A 199 -32.53 12.18 29.45
C GLU A 199 -33.12 12.99 30.61
N MET A 200 -32.72 14.26 30.77
CA MET A 200 -33.26 15.15 31.81
C MET A 200 -34.76 15.43 31.61
N LEU A 201 -35.20 15.66 30.36
CA LEU A 201 -36.62 15.84 30.04
C LEU A 201 -37.41 14.56 30.32
N MET A 202 -36.90 13.40 29.87
CA MET A 202 -37.55 12.09 30.06
C MET A 202 -37.59 11.64 31.52
N GLY A 203 -36.59 12.02 32.32
CA GLY A 203 -36.50 11.75 33.77
C GLY A 203 -37.50 12.55 34.61
N GLY A 204 -38.10 13.60 34.04
CA GLY A 204 -39.10 14.43 34.73
C GLY A 204 -38.52 15.56 35.59
N ASP A 205 -37.21 15.80 35.51
CA ASP A 205 -36.49 16.81 36.29
C ASP A 205 -36.98 18.25 36.01
N LEU A 206 -37.56 18.47 34.83
CA LEU A 206 -38.13 19.75 34.38
C LEU A 206 -39.67 19.77 34.36
N GLY A 207 -40.32 18.77 34.95
CA GLY A 207 -41.77 18.65 35.02
C GLY A 207 -42.36 17.50 34.17
N ALA A 208 -43.67 17.28 34.30
CA ALA A 208 -44.34 16.17 33.66
C ALA A 208 -44.53 16.39 32.15
N LEU A 209 -44.01 15.48 31.35
CA LEU A 209 -44.21 15.45 29.90
C LEU A 209 -45.53 14.77 29.52
N SER A 210 -46.23 15.34 28.54
CA SER A 210 -47.35 14.66 27.87
C SER A 210 -46.87 13.42 27.09
N ALA A 211 -47.78 12.48 26.84
CA ALA A 211 -47.48 11.25 26.09
C ALA A 211 -46.85 11.55 24.71
N LYS A 212 -47.37 12.56 24.00
CA LYS A 212 -46.89 12.95 22.67
C LYS A 212 -45.49 13.60 22.72
N GLN A 213 -45.17 14.34 23.79
CA GLN A 213 -43.82 14.87 23.99
C GLN A 213 -42.81 13.77 24.26
N LYS A 214 -43.17 12.75 25.05
CA LYS A 214 -42.31 11.57 25.28
C LYS A 214 -42.02 10.82 23.99
N GLU A 215 -43.01 10.70 23.10
CA GLU A 215 -42.84 10.06 21.79
C GLU A 215 -41.84 10.83 20.91
N TYR A 216 -41.97 12.15 20.80
CA TYR A 216 -41.01 12.98 20.04
C TYR A 216 -39.60 12.94 20.64
N LEU A 217 -39.47 12.96 21.97
CA LEU A 217 -38.20 12.85 22.65
C LEU A 217 -37.54 11.49 22.40
N ALA A 218 -38.31 10.40 22.40
CA ALA A 218 -37.82 9.07 22.05
C ALA A 218 -37.34 8.97 20.59
N GLU A 219 -37.98 9.67 19.64
CA GLU A 219 -37.51 9.78 18.25
C GLU A 219 -36.21 10.57 18.16
N ILE A 220 -36.10 11.73 18.83
CA ILE A 220 -34.86 12.54 18.88
C ILE A 220 -33.72 11.73 19.49
N TYR A 221 -33.97 10.98 20.56
CA TYR A 221 -32.98 10.13 21.21
C TYR A 221 -32.42 9.09 20.25
N ARG A 222 -33.33 8.37 19.56
CA ARG A 222 -32.95 7.34 18.57
C ARG A 222 -32.17 7.94 17.41
N GLY A 223 -32.57 9.11 16.91
CA GLY A 223 -31.86 9.83 15.85
C GLY A 223 -30.45 10.25 16.26
N SER A 224 -30.30 10.82 17.47
CA SER A 224 -29.01 11.25 18.02
C SER A 224 -28.06 10.06 18.24
N LYS A 225 -28.57 8.96 18.83
CA LYS A 225 -27.80 7.72 19.01
C LYS A 225 -27.30 7.17 17.68
N ARG A 226 -28.16 7.11 16.66
CA ARG A 226 -27.76 6.67 15.31
C ARG A 226 -26.67 7.57 14.71
N MET A 227 -26.76 8.88 14.91
CA MET A 227 -25.74 9.80 14.42
C MET A 227 -24.38 9.55 15.08
N GLY A 228 -24.37 9.28 16.39
CA GLY A 228 -23.17 8.88 17.12
C GLY A 228 -22.54 7.60 16.55
N GLU A 229 -23.35 6.57 16.32
CA GLU A 229 -22.91 5.31 15.70
C GLU A 229 -22.32 5.52 14.31
N LEU A 230 -22.90 6.41 13.50
CA LEU A 230 -22.39 6.73 12.16
C LEU A 230 -21.06 7.48 12.21
N VAL A 231 -20.90 8.42 13.15
CA VAL A 231 -19.65 9.14 13.37
C VAL A 231 -18.55 8.17 13.81
N ASP A 232 -18.84 7.28 14.74
CA ASP A 232 -17.88 6.27 15.21
C ASP A 232 -17.49 5.28 14.10
N ALA A 233 -18.45 4.87 13.26
CA ALA A 233 -18.19 4.03 12.10
C ALA A 233 -17.29 4.74 11.07
N LEU A 234 -17.56 6.02 10.76
CA LEU A 234 -16.76 6.82 9.84
C LEU A 234 -15.31 7.01 10.34
N LEU A 235 -15.15 7.29 11.64
CA LEU A 235 -13.84 7.34 12.29
C LEU A 235 -13.07 6.03 12.14
N SER A 236 -13.75 4.91 12.37
CA SER A 236 -13.16 3.59 12.29
C SER A 236 -12.64 3.33 10.88
N VAL A 237 -13.46 3.58 9.86
CA VAL A 237 -13.06 3.50 8.45
C VAL A 237 -11.83 4.36 8.16
N SER A 238 -11.86 5.63 8.55
CA SER A 238 -10.74 6.55 8.29
C SER A 238 -9.44 6.09 8.95
N ARG A 239 -9.49 5.60 10.19
CA ARG A 239 -8.29 5.11 10.89
C ARG A 239 -7.69 3.88 10.23
N ILE A 240 -8.54 2.99 9.71
CA ILE A 240 -8.13 1.77 9.01
C ILE A 240 -7.46 2.12 7.67
N GLU A 241 -8.09 2.98 6.85
CA GLU A 241 -7.55 3.38 5.54
C GLU A 241 -6.20 4.10 5.64
N LEU A 242 -5.99 4.84 6.73
CA LEU A 242 -4.76 5.58 6.98
C LEU A 242 -3.70 4.74 7.71
N GLY A 243 -3.96 3.46 7.99
CA GLY A 243 -3.04 2.56 8.68
C GLY A 243 -2.77 2.94 10.14
N THR A 244 -3.52 3.88 10.71
CA THR A 244 -3.36 4.36 12.10
C THR A 244 -4.07 3.47 13.12
N PHE A 245 -4.85 2.49 12.64
CA PHE A 245 -5.46 1.47 13.48
C PHE A 245 -4.41 0.41 13.88
N ALA A 246 -3.59 0.74 14.88
CA ALA A 246 -2.59 -0.18 15.41
C ALA A 246 -3.27 -1.37 16.12
N LEU A 247 -3.14 -2.55 15.52
CA LEU A 247 -3.62 -3.81 16.08
C LEU A 247 -2.59 -4.35 17.08
N GLU A 248 -3.05 -4.61 18.30
CA GLU A 248 -2.21 -5.17 19.37
C GLU A 248 -2.73 -6.56 19.72
N ALA A 249 -2.02 -7.59 19.23
CA ALA A 249 -2.39 -8.96 19.51
C ALA A 249 -2.13 -9.32 20.98
N GLN A 250 -3.19 -9.70 21.69
CA GLN A 250 -3.13 -10.25 23.04
C GLN A 250 -3.91 -11.56 23.11
N GLU A 251 -3.61 -12.40 24.10
CA GLU A 251 -4.41 -13.61 24.34
C GLU A 251 -5.80 -13.20 24.83
N VAL A 252 -6.82 -13.47 24.02
CA VAL A 252 -8.24 -13.19 24.32
C VAL A 252 -9.06 -14.47 24.30
N ASP A 253 -10.08 -14.53 25.15
CA ASP A 253 -11.13 -15.54 25.04
C ASP A 253 -12.26 -15.02 24.15
N LEU A 254 -12.35 -15.57 22.94
CA LEU A 254 -13.34 -15.15 21.95
C LEU A 254 -14.76 -15.52 22.36
N CYS A 255 -14.92 -16.58 23.15
CA CYS A 255 -16.23 -17.01 23.62
C CYS A 255 -16.82 -16.01 24.62
N ASP A 256 -15.99 -15.41 25.47
CA ASP A 256 -16.42 -14.37 26.41
C ASP A 256 -16.83 -13.09 25.67
N ILE A 257 -16.05 -12.66 24.68
CA ILE A 257 -16.42 -11.51 23.83
C ILE A 257 -17.75 -11.80 23.09
N GLY A 258 -17.92 -13.00 22.56
CA GLY A 258 -19.17 -13.43 21.91
C GLY A 258 -20.37 -13.39 22.86
N LYS A 259 -20.22 -13.87 24.09
CA LYS A 259 -21.27 -13.81 25.12
C LYS A 259 -21.64 -12.36 25.47
N ASP A 260 -20.65 -11.48 25.61
CA ASP A 260 -20.91 -10.07 25.90
C ASP A 260 -21.66 -9.37 24.76
N VAL A 261 -21.28 -9.63 23.51
CA VAL A 261 -22.01 -9.10 22.34
C VAL A 261 -23.45 -9.64 22.29
N LEU A 262 -23.68 -10.92 22.62
CA LEU A 262 -25.03 -11.49 22.68
C LEU A 262 -25.87 -10.88 23.81
N ARG A 263 -25.28 -10.54 24.96
CA ARG A 263 -25.96 -9.81 26.04
C ARG A 263 -26.37 -8.41 25.61
N ASP A 264 -25.51 -7.71 24.88
CA ASP A 264 -25.83 -6.37 24.34
C ASP A 264 -27.02 -6.41 23.37
N LEU A 265 -27.23 -7.55 22.69
CA LEU A 265 -28.33 -7.77 21.73
C LEU A 265 -29.57 -8.45 22.34
N ASP A 266 -29.55 -8.80 23.63
CA ASP A 266 -30.59 -9.64 24.26
C ASP A 266 -31.99 -9.01 24.13
N GLN A 267 -32.11 -7.69 24.32
CA GLN A 267 -33.41 -7.01 24.17
C GLN A 267 -34.03 -7.21 22.79
N GLU A 268 -33.23 -7.14 21.72
CA GLU A 268 -33.71 -7.35 20.34
C GLU A 268 -34.01 -8.83 20.06
N ILE A 269 -33.16 -9.73 20.58
CA ILE A 269 -33.32 -11.18 20.50
C ILE A 269 -34.66 -11.61 21.14
N GLN A 270 -34.96 -11.11 22.35
CA GLN A 270 -36.21 -11.41 23.04
C GLN A 270 -37.42 -10.79 22.35
N ALA A 271 -37.33 -9.53 21.91
CA ALA A 271 -38.41 -8.85 21.20
C ALA A 271 -38.84 -9.62 19.94
N LYS A 272 -37.87 -10.18 19.21
CA LYS A 272 -38.10 -11.02 18.02
C LYS A 272 -38.24 -12.52 18.33
N LYS A 273 -38.13 -12.95 19.59
CA LYS A 273 -38.19 -14.36 20.00
C LYS A 273 -37.25 -15.25 19.17
N LEU A 274 -36.02 -14.79 18.95
CA LEU A 274 -35.04 -15.53 18.14
C LEU A 274 -34.46 -16.71 18.91
N SER A 275 -34.22 -17.81 18.20
CA SER A 275 -33.47 -18.95 18.73
C SER A 275 -31.97 -18.75 18.48
N ILE A 276 -31.18 -18.59 19.54
CA ILE A 276 -29.73 -18.45 19.46
C ILE A 276 -29.07 -19.81 19.73
N SER A 277 -28.18 -20.24 18.83
CA SER A 277 -27.38 -21.45 19.01
C SER A 277 -25.90 -21.12 18.96
N CYS A 278 -25.15 -21.46 19.99
CA CYS A 278 -23.71 -21.20 20.04
C CYS A 278 -22.92 -22.48 20.36
N PRO A 279 -22.79 -23.41 19.40
CA PRO A 279 -22.07 -24.66 19.63
C PRO A 279 -20.64 -24.38 20.10
N GLY A 280 -20.26 -24.94 21.25
CA GLY A 280 -18.88 -24.84 21.78
C GLY A 280 -18.51 -23.53 22.46
N ILE A 281 -19.43 -22.55 22.60
CA ILE A 281 -19.15 -21.26 23.29
C ILE A 281 -18.87 -21.41 24.79
N GLU A 282 -19.20 -22.57 25.36
CA GLU A 282 -18.93 -22.90 26.76
C GLU A 282 -17.46 -23.24 27.00
N ASN A 283 -16.72 -23.61 25.95
CA ASN A 283 -15.30 -23.94 26.04
C ASN A 283 -14.46 -22.68 25.70
N PRO A 284 -13.58 -22.23 26.61
CA PRO A 284 -12.69 -21.09 26.37
C PRO A 284 -11.92 -21.21 25.06
N MET A 285 -12.08 -20.25 24.15
CA MET A 285 -11.33 -20.20 22.90
C MET A 285 -10.28 -19.10 22.99
N ARG A 286 -9.11 -19.46 23.53
CA ARG A 286 -7.97 -18.56 23.65
C ARG A 286 -7.23 -18.42 22.34
N PHE A 287 -7.14 -17.19 21.86
CA PHE A 287 -6.49 -16.87 20.59
C PHE A 287 -5.77 -15.52 20.69
N ALA A 288 -4.58 -15.42 20.10
CA ALA A 288 -3.82 -14.18 20.04
C ALA A 288 -4.42 -13.25 18.99
N LEU A 289 -5.17 -12.24 19.44
CA LEU A 289 -5.87 -11.28 18.60
C LEU A 289 -6.11 -9.96 19.34
N ASP A 290 -6.23 -8.86 18.60
CA ASP A 290 -6.68 -7.59 19.19
C ASP A 290 -8.14 -7.73 19.68
N PRO A 291 -8.45 -7.44 20.96
CA PRO A 291 -9.80 -7.61 21.52
C PRO A 291 -10.82 -6.71 20.85
N ARG A 292 -10.38 -5.50 20.43
CA ARG A 292 -11.24 -4.53 19.75
C ARG A 292 -11.62 -5.05 18.38
N LEU A 293 -10.66 -5.63 17.64
CA LEU A 293 -10.93 -6.28 16.36
C LEU A 293 -11.90 -7.44 16.55
N ALA A 294 -11.65 -8.34 17.50
CA ALA A 294 -12.54 -9.48 17.79
C ALA A 294 -13.98 -9.01 18.08
N ARG A 295 -14.11 -7.98 18.94
CA ARG A 295 -15.42 -7.41 19.29
C ARG A 295 -16.10 -6.73 18.10
N ILE A 296 -15.38 -6.00 17.26
CA ILE A 296 -15.94 -5.34 16.06
C ILE A 296 -16.48 -6.39 15.07
N ILE A 297 -15.73 -7.46 14.82
CA ILE A 297 -16.16 -8.55 13.93
C ILE A 297 -17.44 -9.18 14.46
N LEU A 298 -17.42 -9.62 15.72
CA LEU A 298 -18.58 -10.28 16.34
C LEU A 298 -19.80 -9.36 16.40
N GLN A 299 -19.61 -8.10 16.80
CA GLN A 299 -20.69 -7.12 16.85
C GLN A 299 -21.33 -6.91 15.49
N ASN A 300 -20.55 -6.71 14.42
CA ASN A 300 -21.10 -6.44 13.09
C ASN A 300 -21.81 -7.66 12.50
N LEU A 301 -21.25 -8.86 12.66
CA LEU A 301 -21.88 -10.08 12.13
C LEU A 301 -23.14 -10.46 12.92
N LEU A 302 -23.07 -10.47 14.25
CA LEU A 302 -24.20 -10.85 15.10
C LEU A 302 -25.33 -9.82 15.06
N SER A 303 -25.00 -8.52 15.07
CA SER A 303 -26.04 -7.48 14.94
C SER A 303 -26.75 -7.58 13.60
N ASN A 304 -26.03 -7.80 12.48
CA ASN A 304 -26.66 -8.03 11.18
C ASN A 304 -27.57 -9.28 11.20
N ALA A 305 -27.08 -10.39 11.76
CA ALA A 305 -27.86 -11.63 11.86
C ALA A 305 -29.15 -11.42 12.67
N VAL A 306 -29.08 -10.82 13.86
CA VAL A 306 -30.25 -10.52 14.71
C VAL A 306 -31.19 -9.52 14.03
N LYS A 307 -30.64 -8.50 13.37
CA LYS A 307 -31.41 -7.45 12.71
C LYS A 307 -32.19 -7.94 11.50
N TYR A 308 -31.60 -8.78 10.66
CA TYR A 308 -32.23 -9.25 9.41
C TYR A 308 -32.95 -10.59 9.53
N THR A 309 -32.87 -11.24 10.70
CA THR A 309 -33.71 -12.39 11.03
C THR A 309 -35.11 -11.93 11.44
N PRO A 310 -36.19 -12.46 10.83
CA PRO A 310 -37.57 -12.18 11.22
C PRO A 310 -37.93 -12.85 12.56
N GLN A 311 -39.10 -12.50 13.09
CA GLN A 311 -39.57 -13.04 14.37
C GLN A 311 -39.65 -14.57 14.35
N GLY A 312 -39.12 -15.22 15.40
CA GLY A 312 -39.10 -16.68 15.53
C GLY A 312 -38.01 -17.39 14.71
N GLY A 313 -37.16 -16.65 14.01
CA GLY A 313 -36.03 -17.23 13.29
C GLY A 313 -34.89 -17.69 14.19
N ARG A 314 -33.83 -18.20 13.57
CA ARG A 314 -32.63 -18.75 14.21
C ARG A 314 -31.38 -18.00 13.78
N VAL A 315 -30.50 -17.75 14.75
CA VAL A 315 -29.12 -17.26 14.55
C VAL A 315 -28.17 -18.22 15.24
N SER A 316 -27.06 -18.56 14.60
CA SER A 316 -26.01 -19.38 15.20
C SER A 316 -24.63 -18.75 15.08
N LEU A 317 -23.84 -18.88 16.15
CA LEU A 317 -22.44 -18.47 16.22
C LEU A 317 -21.59 -19.71 16.45
N GLU A 318 -20.66 -19.96 15.54
CA GLU A 318 -19.71 -21.05 15.63
C GLU A 318 -18.29 -20.52 15.50
N MET A 319 -17.38 -21.01 16.34
CA MET A 319 -15.96 -20.69 16.29
C MET A 319 -15.17 -21.98 16.23
N ARG A 320 -14.26 -22.09 15.27
CA ARG A 320 -13.42 -23.28 15.07
C ARG A 320 -11.98 -22.89 14.79
N MET A 321 -11.07 -23.79 15.11
CA MET A 321 -9.65 -23.68 14.76
C MET A 321 -9.35 -24.66 13.62
N GLU A 322 -8.87 -24.14 12.49
CA GLU A 322 -8.53 -24.92 11.30
C GLU A 322 -7.09 -24.59 10.88
N ASN A 323 -6.18 -25.56 10.96
CA ASN A 323 -4.78 -25.41 10.55
C ASN A 323 -4.06 -24.16 11.14
N GLY A 324 -4.37 -23.80 12.39
CA GLY A 324 -3.80 -22.62 13.06
C GLY A 324 -4.44 -21.28 12.68
N THR A 325 -5.54 -21.32 11.92
CA THR A 325 -6.39 -20.18 11.57
C THR A 325 -7.69 -20.27 12.36
N LEU A 326 -8.13 -19.16 12.94
CA LEU A 326 -9.43 -19.03 13.58
C LEU A 326 -10.50 -18.83 12.51
N ALA A 327 -11.56 -19.63 12.53
CA ALA A 327 -12.76 -19.44 11.72
C ALA A 327 -13.94 -19.06 12.62
N ILE A 328 -14.56 -17.91 12.37
CA ILE A 328 -15.78 -17.44 13.02
C ILE A 328 -16.89 -17.48 11.98
N THR A 329 -17.91 -18.29 12.22
CA THR A 329 -19.07 -18.44 11.35
C THR A 329 -20.33 -17.95 12.06
N VAL A 330 -21.03 -17.01 11.45
CA VAL A 330 -22.34 -16.53 11.89
C VAL A 330 -23.36 -16.90 10.81
N SER A 331 -24.36 -17.68 11.18
CA SER A 331 -25.45 -18.08 10.28
C SER A 331 -26.78 -17.55 10.80
N ASP A 332 -27.62 -17.09 9.88
CA ASP A 332 -28.97 -16.61 10.15
C ASP A 332 -29.98 -17.22 9.17
N THR A 333 -31.24 -17.21 9.57
CA THR A 333 -32.40 -17.62 8.75
C THR A 333 -33.21 -16.40 8.31
N GLY A 334 -32.50 -15.29 8.07
CA GLY A 334 -33.08 -14.02 7.72
C GLY A 334 -33.48 -13.90 6.25
N ILE A 335 -33.64 -12.66 5.81
CA ILE A 335 -34.12 -12.34 4.47
C ILE A 335 -33.09 -12.59 3.35
N GLY A 336 -31.84 -12.91 3.70
CA GLY A 336 -30.78 -13.19 2.73
C GLY A 336 -30.39 -11.98 1.87
N ILE A 337 -29.51 -12.22 0.89
CA ILE A 337 -28.92 -11.20 0.01
C ILE A 337 -29.22 -11.57 -1.45
N PRO A 338 -29.85 -10.68 -2.23
CA PRO A 338 -30.14 -10.90 -3.64
C PRO A 338 -28.85 -11.14 -4.44
N LYS A 339 -28.84 -12.14 -5.34
CA LYS A 339 -27.63 -12.56 -6.08
C LYS A 339 -26.94 -11.42 -6.83
N GLU A 340 -27.73 -10.52 -7.42
CA GLU A 340 -27.24 -9.38 -8.19
C GLU A 340 -26.47 -8.36 -7.32
N GLN A 341 -26.71 -8.37 -6.01
CA GLN A 341 -26.16 -7.40 -5.05
C GLN A 341 -24.99 -7.94 -4.24
N GLN A 342 -24.73 -9.25 -4.32
CA GLN A 342 -23.69 -9.93 -3.55
C GLN A 342 -22.29 -9.35 -3.84
N GLY A 343 -22.02 -8.91 -5.08
CA GLY A 343 -20.74 -8.30 -5.47
C GLY A 343 -20.43 -6.97 -4.77
N HIS A 344 -21.44 -6.26 -4.27
CA HIS A 344 -21.31 -4.93 -3.70
C HIS A 344 -21.37 -4.92 -2.15
N MET A 345 -21.52 -6.09 -1.51
CA MET A 345 -21.73 -6.19 -0.04
C MET A 345 -20.59 -5.64 0.82
N TYR A 346 -19.40 -5.50 0.24
CA TYR A 346 -18.23 -4.93 0.90
C TYR A 346 -17.97 -3.47 0.50
N GLU A 347 -18.84 -2.82 -0.26
CA GLU A 347 -18.68 -1.41 -0.62
C GLU A 347 -19.16 -0.47 0.50
N LYS A 348 -18.56 0.72 0.58
CA LYS A 348 -18.94 1.73 1.58
C LYS A 348 -20.37 2.21 1.34
N PHE A 349 -21.15 2.30 2.42
CA PHE A 349 -22.54 2.77 2.40
C PHE A 349 -23.48 1.89 1.57
N PHE A 350 -23.04 0.70 1.15
CA PHE A 350 -23.88 -0.21 0.41
C PHE A 350 -24.89 -0.89 1.33
N ARG A 351 -26.11 -1.00 0.85
CA ARG A 351 -27.24 -1.64 1.54
C ARG A 351 -28.11 -2.30 0.49
N GLY A 352 -28.46 -3.56 0.70
CA GLY A 352 -29.32 -4.29 -0.23
C GLY A 352 -30.71 -3.65 -0.36
N ASP A 353 -31.31 -3.73 -1.53
CA ASP A 353 -32.62 -3.09 -1.76
C ASP A 353 -33.74 -3.76 -0.95
N ASN A 354 -33.63 -5.07 -0.72
CA ASN A 354 -34.56 -5.85 0.11
C ASN A 354 -34.53 -5.45 1.61
N VAL A 355 -33.45 -4.82 2.08
CA VAL A 355 -33.33 -4.29 3.46
C VAL A 355 -33.64 -2.80 3.55
N ARG A 356 -33.65 -2.03 2.45
CA ARG A 356 -33.84 -0.57 2.50
C ARG A 356 -35.22 -0.15 3.02
N ALA A 357 -36.25 -0.94 2.76
CA ALA A 357 -37.62 -0.67 3.20
C ALA A 357 -37.88 -1.09 4.66
N THR A 358 -37.19 -2.13 5.14
CA THR A 358 -37.38 -2.73 6.47
C THR A 358 -36.37 -2.22 7.50
N ASP A 359 -35.20 -1.79 7.04
CA ASP A 359 -34.16 -1.23 7.88
C ASP A 359 -33.91 0.24 7.48
N THR A 360 -34.40 1.20 8.27
CA THR A 360 -33.98 2.60 8.10
C THR A 360 -32.67 2.87 8.84
N THR A 361 -32.31 1.98 9.75
CA THR A 361 -31.15 1.82 10.64
C THR A 361 -29.75 1.97 10.08
N GLY A 362 -29.46 1.09 9.13
CA GLY A 362 -28.10 0.66 8.81
C GLY A 362 -27.28 1.73 8.12
N THR A 363 -26.02 1.84 8.53
CA THR A 363 -25.04 2.76 7.94
C THR A 363 -24.45 2.24 6.63
N GLY A 364 -24.52 0.92 6.38
CA GLY A 364 -23.84 0.28 5.24
C GLY A 364 -22.31 0.24 5.37
N LEU A 365 -21.77 0.53 6.56
CA LEU A 365 -20.32 0.53 6.81
C LEU A 365 -19.83 -0.72 7.53
N GLY A 366 -20.71 -1.51 8.15
CA GLY A 366 -20.31 -2.60 9.04
C GLY A 366 -19.46 -3.69 8.38
N LEU A 367 -19.94 -4.26 7.26
CA LEU A 367 -19.20 -5.29 6.53
C LEU A 367 -17.93 -4.74 5.87
N TYR A 368 -17.95 -3.48 5.41
CA TYR A 368 -16.75 -2.80 4.92
C TYR A 368 -15.69 -2.69 6.03
N ILE A 369 -16.06 -2.26 7.24
CA ILE A 369 -15.14 -2.18 8.40
C ILE A 369 -14.54 -3.54 8.71
N VAL A 370 -15.37 -4.59 8.75
CA VAL A 370 -14.89 -5.97 8.99
C VAL A 370 -13.90 -6.39 7.91
N LYS A 371 -14.22 -6.17 6.62
CA LYS A 371 -13.34 -6.50 5.50
C LYS A 371 -12.00 -5.76 5.59
N SER A 372 -12.02 -4.45 5.81
CA SER A 372 -10.80 -3.64 5.89
C SER A 372 -9.93 -4.02 7.08
N LEU A 373 -10.52 -4.31 8.25
CA LEU A 373 -9.77 -4.80 9.41
C LEU A 373 -9.13 -6.17 9.14
N LEU A 374 -9.84 -7.07 8.48
CA LEU A 374 -9.32 -8.37 8.11
C LEU A 374 -8.17 -8.26 7.11
N ASP A 375 -8.27 -7.37 6.13
CA ASP A 375 -7.20 -7.13 5.17
C ASP A 375 -5.92 -6.63 5.86
N THR A 376 -6.04 -5.78 6.89
CA THR A 376 -4.91 -5.38 7.74
C THR A 376 -4.39 -6.53 8.60
N ALA A 377 -5.27 -7.39 9.11
CA ALA A 377 -4.93 -8.53 9.97
C ALA A 377 -4.44 -9.79 9.21
N GLY A 378 -4.45 -9.78 7.87
CA GLY A 378 -4.16 -10.95 7.03
C GLY A 378 -5.27 -12.01 7.02
N GLY A 379 -6.48 -11.65 7.45
CA GLY A 379 -7.67 -12.50 7.46
C GLY A 379 -8.52 -12.39 6.19
N THR A 380 -9.60 -13.16 6.12
CA THR A 380 -10.58 -13.07 5.02
C THR A 380 -12.01 -13.14 5.54
N ILE A 381 -12.95 -12.58 4.79
CA ILE A 381 -14.39 -12.74 5.02
C ILE A 381 -15.01 -13.29 3.73
N ARG A 382 -15.94 -14.24 3.88
CA ARG A 382 -16.76 -14.81 2.82
C ARG A 382 -18.18 -14.93 3.31
N PHE A 383 -19.12 -15.05 2.39
CA PHE A 383 -20.49 -15.36 2.74
C PHE A 383 -21.15 -16.25 1.70
N GLU A 384 -22.14 -17.00 2.15
CA GLU A 384 -23.09 -17.74 1.35
C GLU A 384 -24.48 -17.25 1.74
N SER A 385 -25.28 -16.79 0.78
CA SER A 385 -26.60 -16.24 1.06
C SER A 385 -27.56 -16.50 -0.08
N GLU A 386 -28.80 -16.82 0.28
CA GLU A 386 -29.91 -16.95 -0.65
C GLU A 386 -31.09 -16.13 -0.14
N GLU A 387 -31.66 -15.31 -1.01
CA GLU A 387 -32.78 -14.43 -0.68
C GLU A 387 -33.97 -15.25 -0.12
N GLY A 388 -34.47 -14.83 1.04
CA GLY A 388 -35.54 -15.48 1.78
C GLY A 388 -35.14 -16.74 2.58
N LYS A 389 -33.89 -17.21 2.49
CA LYS A 389 -33.40 -18.39 3.26
C LYS A 389 -32.39 -18.05 4.35
N GLY A 390 -31.75 -16.88 4.25
CA GLY A 390 -30.79 -16.38 5.23
C GLY A 390 -29.37 -16.29 4.69
N SER A 391 -28.43 -16.03 5.58
CA SER A 391 -27.01 -15.84 5.22
C SER A 391 -26.10 -16.59 6.17
N VAL A 392 -24.93 -16.96 5.67
CA VAL A 392 -23.82 -17.52 6.44
C VAL A 392 -22.60 -16.67 6.13
N PHE A 393 -22.07 -15.98 7.14
CA PHE A 393 -20.83 -15.23 7.05
C PHE A 393 -19.73 -15.99 7.76
N THR A 394 -18.63 -16.22 7.07
CA THR A 394 -17.43 -16.88 7.62
C THR A 394 -16.25 -15.93 7.53
N VAL A 395 -15.65 -15.66 8.68
CA VAL A 395 -14.44 -14.87 8.82
C VAL A 395 -13.30 -15.78 9.24
N THR A 396 -12.16 -15.66 8.58
CA THR A 396 -10.93 -16.36 8.94
C THR A 396 -9.86 -15.37 9.37
N VAL A 397 -9.18 -15.67 10.48
CA VAL A 397 -8.11 -14.85 11.03
C VAL A 397 -6.89 -15.73 11.30
N PRO A 398 -5.73 -15.48 10.68
CA PRO A 398 -4.52 -16.23 10.98
C PRO A 398 -4.04 -15.89 12.40
N LYS A 399 -3.37 -16.84 13.06
CA LYS A 399 -2.79 -16.58 14.38
C LYS A 399 -1.80 -15.42 14.30
N GLN A 400 -2.13 -14.30 14.95
CA GLN A 400 -1.21 -13.18 15.06
C GLN A 400 -0.13 -13.54 16.07
N ARG A 401 1.13 -13.22 15.76
CA ARG A 401 2.21 -13.37 16.74
C ARG A 401 1.98 -12.34 17.85
N PRO A 402 1.93 -12.71 19.15
CA PRO A 402 1.91 -11.74 20.22
C PRO A 402 3.14 -10.83 20.08
N GLY A 403 2.91 -9.53 20.20
CA GLY A 403 3.72 -8.46 19.58
C GLY A 403 5.23 -8.70 19.47
N ASN A 404 5.74 -8.59 18.24
CA ASN A 404 6.86 -7.68 18.06
C ASN A 404 6.26 -6.29 18.29
N ALA A 405 6.63 -5.65 19.41
CA ALA A 405 6.42 -4.22 19.60
C ALA A 405 6.71 -3.51 18.27
N GLY A 406 5.82 -2.61 17.88
CA GLY A 406 5.76 -2.04 16.54
C GLY A 406 7.13 -1.92 15.87
N SER A 407 7.27 -2.62 14.74
CA SER A 407 7.72 -1.88 13.57
C SER A 407 6.61 -0.87 13.26
N SER A 408 6.50 0.17 14.09
CA SER A 408 6.18 1.48 13.57
C SER A 408 7.15 1.64 12.43
N SER A 409 6.62 1.52 11.21
CA SER A 409 7.22 2.05 9.99
C SER A 409 7.88 3.37 10.39
N SER A 410 9.20 3.29 10.48
CA SER A 410 10.09 4.36 10.94
C SER A 410 10.10 5.47 9.90
#